data_AF-A0A7Z2MD01-F1
#
_entry.id   AF-A0A7Z2MD01-F1
#
_cell.length_a   1.000
_cell.length_b   1.000
_cell.length_c   1.000
_cell.angle_alpha   90.00
_cell.angle_beta   90.00
_cell.angle_gamma   90.00
#
_symmetry.space_group_name_H-M   'P 1'
#
loop_
_entity.id
_entity.type
_entity.pdbx_description
1 polymer ?
#
loop_
_entity_poly.entity_id
_entity_poly.type
_entity_poly.pdbx_seq_one_letter_code
_entity_poly.pdbx_strand_id
1 'polypeptide(L)'
;MPRDERTNADAVGKVYLSLKTFEGEEFTYAVVGREFFFRDGDHFHFKAYFDLGGHNFYIGSQIKMNAATNVAHKLGELGTVAFAHLELDRNDNDKQAEGIIYLTKNGPYPQGVLSWYEDGAFSVSAVFDFSET
;
A
#
# COMPACT_ATOMS: atom_id res chain seq x y z
N MET A 1 -19.97 11.91 -6.08
CA MET A 1 -19.07 12.09 -4.93
C MET A 1 -18.27 13.36 -5.17
N PRO A 2 -18.13 14.28 -4.20
CA PRO A 2 -17.31 15.47 -4.41
C PRO A 2 -15.83 15.05 -4.52
N ARG A 3 -15.11 15.63 -5.49
CA ARG A 3 -13.65 15.44 -5.61
C ARG A 3 -13.00 15.93 -4.33
N ASP A 4 -12.24 15.07 -3.67
CA ASP A 4 -11.37 15.49 -2.58
C ASP A 4 -10.25 16.36 -3.19
N GLU A 5 -10.36 17.68 -2.99
CA GLU A 5 -9.44 18.70 -3.49
C GLU A 5 -8.00 18.55 -2.96
N ARG A 6 -7.76 17.58 -2.06
CA ARG A 6 -6.42 17.21 -1.55
C ARG A 6 -5.66 16.24 -2.45
N THR A 7 -6.25 15.78 -3.55
CA THR A 7 -5.54 14.97 -4.54
C THR A 7 -4.68 15.88 -5.43
N ASN A 8 -3.50 16.26 -4.94
CA ASN A 8 -2.37 16.69 -5.79
C ASN A 8 -1.93 15.51 -6.66
N ALA A 9 -2.77 15.14 -7.62
CA ALA A 9 -2.68 13.92 -8.41
C ALA A 9 -1.69 14.10 -9.59
N ASP A 10 -0.43 14.30 -9.26
CA ASP A 10 0.68 14.36 -10.22
C ASP A 10 1.23 12.95 -10.56
N ALA A 11 0.65 11.90 -9.97
CA ALA A 11 1.09 10.52 -10.16
C ALA A 11 -0.07 9.61 -10.57
N VAL A 12 0.23 8.66 -11.45
CA VAL A 12 -0.62 7.48 -11.71
C VAL A 12 0.14 6.26 -11.19
N GLY A 13 -0.58 5.37 -10.51
CA GLY A 13 0.00 4.14 -10.00
C GLY A 13 -0.68 2.91 -10.55
N LYS A 14 0.10 1.83 -10.64
CA LYS A 14 -0.38 0.47 -10.82
C LYS A 14 0.15 -0.38 -9.68
N VAL A 15 -0.75 -1.07 -8.98
CA VAL A 15 -0.40 -2.04 -7.94
C VAL A 15 -1.13 -3.33 -8.24
N TYR A 16 -0.38 -4.41 -8.39
CA TYR A 16 -0.92 -5.76 -8.56
C TYR A 16 -0.82 -6.48 -7.21
N LEU A 17 -1.95 -6.68 -6.56
CA LEU A 17 -2.09 -7.25 -5.23
C LEU A 17 -2.40 -8.74 -5.32
N SER A 18 -1.72 -9.53 -4.50
CA SER A 18 -2.11 -10.88 -4.11
C SER A 18 -2.44 -10.86 -2.63
N LEU A 19 -3.65 -11.24 -2.27
CA LEU A 19 -4.21 -11.13 -0.93
C LEU A 19 -4.52 -12.54 -0.41
N LYS A 20 -4.26 -12.77 0.88
CA LYS A 20 -4.61 -14.03 1.53
C LYS A 20 -5.16 -13.79 2.92
N THR A 21 -6.42 -14.16 3.16
CA THR A 21 -7.07 -14.06 4.48
C THR A 21 -6.50 -15.11 5.43
N PHE A 22 -6.68 -14.91 6.74
CA PHE A 22 -6.28 -15.91 7.74
C PHE A 22 -7.06 -17.23 7.63
N GLU A 23 -8.27 -17.18 7.06
CA GLU A 23 -9.10 -18.36 6.76
C GLU A 23 -8.62 -19.15 5.53
N GLY A 24 -7.65 -18.60 4.79
CA GLY A 24 -6.97 -19.25 3.67
C GLY A 24 -7.56 -18.94 2.31
N GLU A 25 -8.48 -17.98 2.20
CA GLU A 25 -8.96 -17.51 0.90
C GLU A 25 -7.93 -16.62 0.23
N GLU A 26 -7.84 -16.72 -1.09
CA GLU A 26 -6.83 -16.03 -1.89
C GLU A 26 -7.48 -15.22 -3.00
N PHE A 27 -7.03 -13.97 -3.16
CA PHE A 27 -7.57 -13.03 -4.15
C PHE A 27 -6.44 -12.34 -4.90
N THR A 28 -6.71 -11.98 -6.16
CA THR A 28 -5.83 -11.11 -6.94
C THR A 28 -6.61 -9.88 -7.36
N TYR A 29 -5.99 -8.70 -7.25
CA TYR A 29 -6.64 -7.44 -7.55
C TYR A 29 -5.64 -6.43 -8.13
N ALA A 30 -6.09 -5.65 -9.10
CA ALA A 30 -5.28 -4.60 -9.71
C ALA A 30 -5.85 -3.24 -9.33
N VAL A 31 -5.04 -2.42 -8.66
CA VAL A 31 -5.36 -1.03 -8.36
C VAL A 31 -4.66 -0.17 -9.40
N VAL A 32 -5.44 0.53 -10.22
CA VAL A 32 -4.94 1.44 -11.25
C VAL A 32 -5.72 2.74 -11.15
N GLY A 33 -5.03 3.86 -11.00
CA GLY A 33 -5.71 5.15 -10.91
C GLY A 33 -4.86 6.22 -10.26
N ARG A 34 -5.46 7.38 -10.04
CA ARG A 34 -4.85 8.53 -9.35
C ARG A 34 -5.37 8.68 -7.92
N GLU A 35 -6.58 8.20 -7.66
CA GLU A 35 -7.33 8.33 -6.42
C GLU A 35 -6.75 7.51 -5.25
N PHE A 36 -5.93 6.51 -5.57
CA PHE A 36 -5.32 5.59 -4.61
C PHE A 36 -3.92 6.04 -4.17
N PHE A 37 -3.36 7.06 -4.82
CA PHE A 37 -1.97 7.47 -4.62
C PHE A 37 -1.87 8.98 -4.42
N PHE A 38 -1.09 9.39 -3.43
CA PHE A 38 -0.82 10.81 -3.22
C PHE A 38 0.53 10.99 -2.53
N ARG A 39 1.03 12.22 -2.63
CA ARG A 39 2.23 12.66 -1.93
C ARG A 39 1.83 13.55 -0.78
N ASP A 40 2.48 13.38 0.36
CA ASP A 40 2.40 14.29 1.49
C ASP A 40 3.80 14.38 2.12
N GLY A 41 4.30 15.60 2.31
CA GLY A 41 5.66 15.84 2.81
C GLY A 41 6.75 15.09 2.03
N ASP A 42 7.53 14.28 2.73
CA ASP A 42 8.59 13.41 2.19
C ASP A 42 8.15 11.96 1.99
N HIS A 43 6.85 11.69 1.85
CA HIS A 43 6.30 10.34 1.68
C HIS A 43 5.33 10.20 0.50
N PHE A 44 5.34 8.99 -0.05
CA PHE A 44 4.29 8.42 -0.88
C PHE A 44 3.27 7.72 -0.02
N HIS A 45 2.01 7.92 -0.33
CA HIS A 45 0.91 7.21 0.28
C HIS A 45 0.18 6.38 -0.75
N PHE A 46 -0.16 5.16 -0.37
CA PHE A 46 -1.06 4.29 -1.10
C PHE A 46 -2.23 3.92 -0.19
N LYS A 47 -3.44 4.08 -0.70
CA LYS A 47 -4.65 3.61 -0.04
C LYS A 47 -5.49 2.81 -1.03
N ALA A 48 -6.03 1.69 -0.61
CA ALA A 48 -6.99 0.92 -1.39
C ALA A 48 -8.10 0.39 -0.48
N TYR A 49 -9.32 0.40 -1.00
CA TYR A 49 -10.49 -0.21 -0.38
C TYR A 49 -11.27 -0.96 -1.45
N PHE A 50 -11.64 -2.20 -1.19
CA PHE A 50 -12.39 -3.02 -2.16
C PHE A 50 -13.10 -4.19 -1.46
N ASP A 51 -14.19 -4.64 -2.08
CA ASP A 51 -14.97 -5.78 -1.62
C ASP A 51 -14.67 -7.01 -2.51
N LEU A 52 -14.16 -8.09 -1.93
CA LEU A 52 -13.80 -9.33 -2.64
C LEU A 52 -14.21 -10.55 -1.82
N GLY A 53 -14.84 -11.54 -2.44
CA GLY A 53 -15.25 -12.77 -1.75
C GLY A 53 -16.29 -12.58 -0.64
N GLY A 54 -16.92 -11.41 -0.54
CA GLY A 54 -17.78 -11.05 0.59
C GLY A 54 -17.07 -10.35 1.75
N HIS A 55 -15.75 -10.15 1.62
CA HIS A 55 -14.93 -9.42 2.58
C HIS A 55 -14.65 -7.99 2.13
N ASN A 56 -14.52 -7.09 3.10
CA ASN A 56 -14.09 -5.70 2.89
C ASN A 56 -12.61 -5.61 3.22
N PHE A 57 -11.78 -5.25 2.25
CA PHE A 57 -10.35 -5.06 2.46
C PHE A 57 -10.01 -3.58 2.48
N TYR A 58 -9.16 -3.18 3.42
CA TYR A 58 -8.51 -1.88 3.44
C TYR A 58 -7.00 -2.04 3.53
N ILE A 59 -6.28 -1.27 2.72
CA ILE A 59 -4.83 -1.13 2.77
C ILE A 59 -4.53 0.36 2.85
N GLY A 60 -3.83 0.78 3.91
CA GLY A 60 -3.22 2.11 4.01
C GLY A 60 -1.72 1.98 4.15
N SER A 61 -0.93 2.78 3.43
CA SER A 61 0.51 2.74 3.54
C SER A 61 1.17 4.10 3.33
N GLN A 62 2.40 4.18 3.82
CA GLN A 62 3.30 5.31 3.70
C GLN A 62 4.71 4.81 3.39
N ILE A 63 5.38 5.41 2.40
CA ILE A 63 6.74 5.03 1.95
C ILE A 63 7.56 6.30 1.77
N LYS A 64 8.74 6.37 2.40
CA LYS A 64 9.60 7.55 2.35
C LYS A 64 10.24 7.73 0.98
N MET A 65 10.10 8.94 0.44
CA MET A 65 10.80 9.37 -0.77
C MET A 65 12.31 9.36 -0.55
N ASN A 66 13.07 9.00 -1.57
CA ASN A 66 14.54 8.96 -1.54
C ASN A 66 15.17 8.00 -0.51
N ALA A 67 14.39 7.10 0.12
CA ALA A 67 14.91 5.91 0.76
C ALA A 67 15.79 5.07 -0.19
N ALA A 68 16.77 4.35 0.38
CA ALA A 68 17.72 3.56 -0.40
C ALA A 68 17.02 2.53 -1.29
N THR A 69 17.41 2.45 -2.56
CA THR A 69 16.94 1.42 -3.48
C THR A 69 17.79 0.16 -3.36
N ASN A 70 17.23 -0.97 -3.78
CA ASN A 70 17.88 -2.28 -3.81
C ASN A 70 18.28 -2.85 -2.44
N VAL A 71 17.56 -2.45 -1.40
CA VAL A 71 17.67 -3.00 -0.04
C VAL A 71 16.28 -3.27 0.50
N ALA A 72 16.15 -4.25 1.41
CA ALA A 72 14.90 -4.51 2.10
C ALA A 72 14.72 -3.50 3.25
N HIS A 73 13.59 -2.80 3.24
CA HIS A 73 13.15 -1.96 4.35
C HIS A 73 12.08 -2.69 5.12
N LYS A 74 12.27 -2.86 6.43
CA LYS A 74 11.22 -3.38 7.31
C LYS A 74 10.15 -2.31 7.52
N LEU A 75 8.90 -2.74 7.66
CA LEU A 75 7.86 -1.87 8.18
C LEU A 75 8.20 -1.45 9.61
N GLY A 76 7.95 -0.18 9.92
CA GLY A 76 8.06 0.40 11.25
C GLY A 76 6.82 1.26 11.55
N GLU A 77 6.93 2.10 12.55
CA GLU A 77 5.87 3.02 12.93
C GLU A 77 5.60 4.08 11.85
N LEU A 78 4.43 4.72 11.91
CA LEU A 78 4.06 5.83 11.05
C LEU A 78 5.13 6.94 11.11
N GLY A 79 5.54 7.46 9.94
CA GLY A 79 6.63 8.45 9.85
C GLY A 79 8.02 7.88 9.62
N THR A 80 8.21 6.55 9.74
CA THR A 80 9.48 5.89 9.41
C THR A 80 9.65 5.72 7.88
N VAL A 81 10.58 4.86 7.46
CA VAL A 81 10.84 4.62 6.03
C VAL A 81 9.63 3.99 5.34
N ALA A 82 8.95 3.07 6.01
CA ALA A 82 7.78 2.41 5.46
C ALA A 82 6.83 2.02 6.60
N PHE A 83 5.54 2.24 6.38
CA PHE A 83 4.45 1.88 7.27
C PHE A 83 3.30 1.31 6.44
N ALA A 84 2.57 0.34 7.00
CA ALA A 84 1.34 -0.14 6.43
C ALA A 84 0.34 -0.53 7.54
N HIS A 85 -0.93 -0.50 7.18
CA HIS A 85 -2.06 -0.91 8.00
C HIS A 85 -3.06 -1.67 7.12
N LEU A 86 -3.55 -2.82 7.61
CA LEU A 86 -4.40 -3.74 6.88
C LEU A 86 -5.66 -4.04 7.71
N GLU A 87 -6.84 -3.64 7.22
CA GLU A 87 -8.10 -4.01 7.88
C GLU A 87 -8.90 -5.00 7.04
N LEU A 88 -9.47 -6.01 7.69
CA LEU A 88 -10.42 -6.95 7.09
C LEU A 88 -11.78 -6.79 7.75
N ASP A 89 -12.82 -6.64 6.95
CA ASP A 89 -14.22 -6.50 7.40
C ASP A 89 -14.46 -5.37 8.40
N ARG A 90 -13.66 -4.30 8.28
CA ARG A 90 -13.69 -3.12 9.16
C ARG A 90 -13.37 -3.47 10.62
N ASN A 91 -12.76 -4.62 10.85
CA ASN A 91 -12.17 -4.94 12.14
C ASN A 91 -10.89 -4.11 12.27
N ASP A 92 -10.91 -3.20 13.24
CA ASP A 92 -9.77 -2.38 13.63
C ASP A 92 -8.79 -3.27 14.41
N ASN A 93 -7.99 -4.03 13.66
CA ASN A 93 -6.93 -4.92 14.14
C ASN A 93 -5.71 -4.09 14.60
N ASP A 94 -4.51 -4.68 14.67
CA ASP A 94 -3.32 -3.89 15.01
C ASP A 94 -3.13 -2.79 13.97
N LYS A 95 -2.98 -1.52 14.37
CA LYS A 95 -2.87 -0.42 13.40
C LYS A 95 -1.57 -0.44 12.61
N GLN A 96 -0.71 -1.42 12.84
CA GLN A 96 0.59 -1.57 12.24
C GLN A 96 0.79 -2.99 11.72
N ALA A 97 0.80 -3.12 10.40
CA ALA A 97 1.20 -4.35 9.73
C ALA A 97 2.71 -4.58 9.86
N GLU A 98 3.12 -5.84 9.75
CA GLU A 98 4.51 -6.27 9.68
C GLU A 98 4.89 -6.64 8.25
N GLY A 99 6.18 -6.59 7.94
CA GLY A 99 6.69 -7.06 6.65
C GLY A 99 7.82 -6.22 6.10
N ILE A 100 8.00 -6.30 4.78
CA ILE A 100 9.08 -5.64 4.07
C ILE A 100 8.59 -4.96 2.80
N ILE A 101 9.33 -3.93 2.38
CA ILE A 101 9.27 -3.34 1.06
C ILE A 101 10.67 -3.30 0.44
N TYR A 102 10.75 -3.60 -0.84
CA TYR A 102 11.98 -3.52 -1.63
C TYR A 102 11.75 -2.57 -2.79
N LEU A 103 12.49 -1.46 -2.81
CA LEU A 103 12.37 -0.42 -3.82
C LEU A 103 13.40 -0.66 -4.94
N THR A 104 12.95 -0.84 -6.18
CA THR A 104 13.82 -0.89 -7.37
C THR A 104 14.07 0.50 -7.95
N LYS A 105 13.12 1.42 -7.75
CA LYS A 105 13.22 2.83 -8.10
C LYS A 105 12.63 3.65 -6.97
N ASN A 106 13.26 4.77 -6.65
CA ASN A 106 12.73 5.74 -5.70
C ASN A 106 12.90 7.17 -6.25
N GLY A 107 12.39 8.15 -5.52
CA GLY A 107 12.18 9.51 -5.99
C GLY A 107 10.68 9.80 -6.04
N PRO A 108 10.22 10.80 -6.80
CA PRO A 108 8.81 11.21 -6.79
C PRO A 108 7.84 10.19 -7.39
N TYR A 109 8.33 9.05 -7.90
CA TYR A 109 7.51 7.98 -8.48
C TYR A 109 8.20 6.63 -8.22
N PRO A 110 8.01 6.02 -7.03
CA PRO A 110 8.70 4.79 -6.68
C PRO A 110 8.20 3.55 -7.42
N GLN A 111 9.02 2.51 -7.43
CA GLN A 111 8.69 1.19 -7.96
C GLN A 111 9.27 0.14 -7.02
N GLY A 112 8.59 -0.99 -6.87
CA GLY A 112 9.11 -2.05 -6.04
C GLY A 112 8.15 -3.20 -5.83
N VAL A 113 8.50 -4.00 -4.83
CA VAL A 113 7.70 -5.11 -4.34
C VAL A 113 7.51 -4.97 -2.83
N LEU A 114 6.37 -5.45 -2.35
CA LEU A 114 6.03 -5.48 -0.93
C LEU A 114 5.51 -6.85 -0.55
N SER A 115 5.72 -7.21 0.71
CA SER A 115 5.17 -8.39 1.37
C SER A 115 4.85 -8.01 2.80
N TRP A 116 3.56 -7.80 3.09
CA TRP A 116 3.04 -7.36 4.38
C TRP A 116 2.03 -8.35 4.92
N TYR A 117 1.86 -8.37 6.23
CA TYR A 117 0.81 -9.12 6.90
C TYR A 117 0.43 -8.44 8.19
N GLU A 118 -0.78 -8.72 8.64
CA GLU A 118 -1.27 -8.32 9.93
C GLU A 118 -2.07 -9.48 10.54
N ASP A 119 -1.69 -9.89 11.75
CA ASP A 119 -2.29 -11.04 12.42
C ASP A 119 -3.77 -10.78 12.68
N GLY A 120 -4.63 -11.74 12.31
CA GLY A 120 -6.08 -11.60 12.39
C GLY A 120 -6.72 -10.77 11.26
N ALA A 121 -5.92 -10.25 10.32
CA ALA A 121 -6.41 -9.63 9.09
C ALA A 121 -6.08 -10.51 7.87
N PHE A 122 -5.16 -10.07 7.03
CA PHE A 122 -4.73 -10.74 5.82
C PHE A 122 -3.25 -10.44 5.55
N SER A 123 -2.67 -11.22 4.66
CA SER A 123 -1.37 -10.92 4.07
C SER A 123 -1.54 -10.38 2.66
N VAL A 124 -0.63 -9.48 2.27
CA VAL A 124 -0.58 -8.89 0.94
C VAL A 124 0.84 -8.98 0.39
N SER A 125 0.95 -9.45 -0.84
CA SER A 125 2.16 -9.29 -1.66
C SER A 125 1.81 -8.47 -2.88
N ALA A 126 2.67 -7.54 -3.27
CA ALA A 126 2.38 -6.71 -4.44
C ALA A 126 3.62 -6.30 -5.21
N VAL A 127 3.42 -6.08 -6.51
CA VAL A 127 4.33 -5.32 -7.37
C VAL A 127 3.67 -3.97 -7.66
N PHE A 128 4.42 -2.89 -7.47
CA PHE A 128 3.93 -1.55 -7.74
C PHE A 128 4.87 -0.76 -8.64
N ASP A 129 4.28 0.08 -9.48
CA ASP A 129 4.97 0.98 -10.39
C ASP A 129 4.22 2.31 -10.44
N PHE A 130 4.90 3.38 -10.00
CA PHE A 130 4.38 4.73 -10.04
C PHE A 130 5.05 5.51 -11.17
N SER A 131 4.26 6.30 -11.89
CA SER A 131 4.73 7.14 -12.96
C SER A 131 4.17 8.55 -12.86
N GLU A 132 4.92 9.50 -13.40
CA GLU A 132 4.39 10.81 -13.77
C GLU A 132 3.24 10.64 -14.77
N THR A 133 2.29 11.58 -14.72
CA THR A 133 1.11 11.60 -15.60
C THR A 133 1.42 11.92 -17.04
#